data_AF-A0A969H1C6-F1
#
_entry.id   AF-A0A969H1C6-F1
#
_cell.length_a   1.000
_cell.length_b   1.000
_cell.length_c   1.000
_cell.angle_alpha   90.00
_cell.angle_beta   90.00
_cell.angle_gamma   90.00
#
_symmetry.space_group_name_H-M   'P 1'
#
loop_
_entity.id
_entity.type
_entity.pdbx_description
1 polymer ?
#
loop_
_entity_poly.entity_id
_entity_poly.type
_entity_poly.pdbx_seq_one_letter_code
_entity_poly.pdbx_strand_id
1 'polypeptide(L)' 'MIQVKSEQQVLQEGFQILLSNMEPSTVARFWAACNMGKGDYLKLKDQLFAQESVSSLYSKIVDFQASKREA' A
#
# COMPACT_ATOMS: atom_id res chain seq x y z
N MET A 1 -35.55 -10.79 -8.66
CA MET A 1 -34.71 -9.60 -8.37
C MET A 1 -33.27 -9.98 -8.65
N ILE A 2 -32.58 -9.26 -9.52
CA ILE A 2 -31.15 -9.49 -9.79
C ILE A 2 -30.38 -8.88 -8.62
N GLN A 3 -29.59 -9.69 -7.90
CA GLN A 3 -28.68 -9.17 -6.90
C GLN A 3 -27.46 -8.61 -7.61
N VAL A 4 -27.31 -7.29 -7.56
CA VAL A 4 -26.13 -6.60 -8.09
C VAL A 4 -25.08 -6.56 -6.98
N LYS A 5 -23.88 -7.07 -7.27
CA LYS A 5 -22.73 -6.99 -6.36
C LYS A 5 -22.33 -5.53 -6.15
N SER A 6 -21.95 -5.18 -4.94
CA SER A 6 -21.38 -3.85 -4.68
C SER A 6 -20.00 -3.72 -5.32
N GLU A 7 -19.56 -2.50 -5.61
CA GLU A 7 -18.21 -2.22 -6.11
C GLU A 7 -17.12 -2.85 -5.23
N GLN A 8 -17.32 -2.83 -3.91
CA GLN A 8 -16.38 -3.43 -2.96
C GLN A 8 -16.34 -4.96 -3.09
N GLN A 9 -17.48 -5.62 -3.33
CA GLN A 9 -17.54 -7.06 -3.56
C GLN A 9 -16.88 -7.44 -4.89
N VAL A 10 -17.09 -6.64 -5.93
CA VAL A 10 -16.46 -6.83 -7.26
C VAL A 10 -14.93 -6.69 -7.15
N LEU A 11 -14.44 -5.67 -6.41
CA LEU A 11 -13.01 -5.49 -6.18
C LEU A 11 -12.38 -6.63 -5.37
N GLN A 12 -13.07 -7.09 -4.32
CA GLN A 12 -12.58 -8.21 -3.49
C GLN A 12 -12.49 -9.51 -4.30
N GLU A 13 -13.49 -9.80 -5.13
CA GLU A 13 -13.47 -10.94 -6.05
C GLU A 13 -12.33 -10.83 -7.06
N GLY A 14 -12.12 -9.65 -7.63
CA GLY A 14 -10.98 -9.35 -8.51
C GLY A 14 -9.63 -9.63 -7.84
N PHE A 15 -9.42 -9.19 -6.59
CA PHE A 15 -8.18 -9.53 -5.85
C PHE A 15 -8.00 -11.01 -5.66
N GLN A 16 -9.07 -11.69 -5.25
CA GLN A 16 -8.98 -13.09 -4.93
C GLN A 16 -8.57 -13.91 -6.16
N ILE A 17 -9.12 -13.56 -7.33
CA ILE A 17 -8.73 -14.18 -8.60
C ILE A 17 -7.26 -13.89 -8.92
N LEU A 18 -6.81 -12.64 -8.83
CA LEU A 18 -5.42 -12.28 -9.14
C LEU A 18 -4.43 -13.00 -8.21
N LEU A 19 -4.67 -12.98 -6.89
CA LEU A 19 -3.82 -13.65 -5.91
C LEU A 19 -3.84 -15.18 -6.03
N SER A 20 -4.92 -15.76 -6.56
CA SER A 20 -4.99 -17.21 -6.79
C SER A 20 -4.24 -17.66 -8.05
N ASN A 21 -3.93 -16.74 -8.96
CA ASN A 21 -3.35 -17.07 -10.28
C ASN A 21 -1.97 -16.44 -10.52
N MET A 22 -1.51 -15.57 -9.64
CA MET A 22 -0.27 -14.83 -9.79
C MET A 22 0.48 -14.74 -8.46
N GLU A 23 1.81 -14.76 -8.55
CA GLU A 23 2.66 -14.45 -7.41
C GLU A 23 2.31 -13.08 -6.81
N PRO A 24 2.31 -12.92 -5.48
CA PRO A 24 1.94 -11.65 -4.83
C PRO A 24 2.74 -10.44 -5.34
N SER A 25 4.02 -10.63 -5.65
CA SER A 25 4.90 -9.59 -6.21
C SER A 25 4.49 -9.15 -7.62
N THR A 26 3.84 -10.03 -8.39
CA THR A 26 3.34 -9.72 -9.73
C THR A 26 1.97 -9.04 -9.65
N VAL A 27 1.10 -9.47 -8.73
CA VAL A 27 -0.17 -8.76 -8.43
C VAL A 27 0.11 -7.33 -8.00
N ALA A 28 1.07 -7.10 -7.10
CA ALA A 28 1.44 -5.76 -6.66
C ALA A 28 1.96 -4.86 -7.80
N ARG A 29 2.72 -5.41 -8.74
CA ARG A 29 3.19 -4.67 -9.93
C ARG A 29 2.06 -4.33 -10.88
N PHE A 30 1.15 -5.28 -11.14
CA PHE A 30 -0.06 -5.06 -11.94
C PHE A 30 -0.92 -3.95 -11.33
N TRP A 31 -1.16 -4.01 -10.03
CA TRP A 31 -1.91 -3.01 -9.27
C TRP A 31 -1.35 -1.59 -9.44
N ALA A 32 -0.03 -1.44 -9.30
CA ALA A 32 0.67 -0.17 -9.50
C ALA A 32 0.55 0.33 -10.96
N ALA A 33 0.71 -0.56 -11.94
CA ALA A 33 0.60 -0.22 -13.35
C ALA A 33 -0.82 0.23 -13.75
N CYS A 34 -1.84 -0.35 -13.12
CA CYS A 34 -3.24 0.03 -13.33
C CYS A 34 -3.64 1.32 -12.59
N ASN A 35 -2.74 1.96 -11.84
CA ASN A 35 -3.04 3.11 -10.98
C ASN A 35 -4.27 2.85 -10.08
N MET A 36 -4.46 1.60 -9.62
CA MET A 36 -5.57 1.24 -8.73
C MET A 36 -5.27 1.74 -7.31
N GLY A 37 -5.28 3.06 -7.14
CA GLY A 37 -4.95 3.74 -5.90
C GLY A 37 -4.89 5.24 -6.16
N LYS A 38 -5.22 6.06 -5.15
CA LYS A 38 -5.04 7.50 -5.27
C LYS A 38 -3.54 7.82 -5.18
N GLY A 39 -2.92 8.04 -6.33
CA GLY A 39 -1.57 8.59 -6.44
C GLY A 39 -0.48 7.56 -6.77
N ASP A 40 0.60 8.08 -7.35
CA ASP A 40 1.82 7.34 -7.64
C ASP A 40 2.61 7.16 -6.33
N TYR A 41 2.48 5.98 -5.71
CA TYR A 41 3.16 5.65 -4.47
C TYR A 41 4.67 5.77 -4.58
N LEU A 42 5.27 5.41 -5.73
CA LEU A 42 6.71 5.50 -5.92
C LEU A 42 7.15 6.97 -5.93
N LYS A 43 6.43 7.82 -6.67
CA LYS A 43 6.66 9.26 -6.66
C LYS A 43 6.45 9.89 -5.29
N LEU A 44 5.41 9.50 -4.56
CA LEU A 44 5.14 10.01 -3.21
C LEU A 44 6.22 9.56 -2.22
N LYS A 45 6.64 8.30 -2.29
CA LYS A 45 7.75 7.75 -1.48
C LYS A 45 9.03 8.55 -1.73
N ASP A 46 9.35 8.83 -3.00
CA ASP A 46 10.53 9.62 -3.34
C ASP A 46 10.42 11.06 -2.82
N GLN A 47 9.24 11.70 -2.90
CA GLN A 47 9.03 13.03 -2.32
C GLN A 47 9.21 13.07 -0.80
N LEU A 48 8.69 12.07 -0.08
CA LEU A 48 8.72 12.06 1.39
C LEU A 48 10.06 11.62 1.96
N PHE A 49 10.81 10.78 1.23
CA PHE A 49 11.98 10.08 1.78
C PHE A 49 13.26 10.28 0.97
N ALA A 50 13.30 11.20 -0.02
CA ALA A 50 14.49 11.45 -0.85
C ALA A 50 15.77 11.77 -0.05
N GLN A 51 15.63 12.41 1.12
CA GLN A 51 16.75 12.77 2.00
C GLN A 51 16.88 11.86 3.22
N GLU A 52 16.11 10.77 3.25
CA GLU A 52 16.08 9.85 4.37
C GLU A 52 16.88 8.60 4.06
N SER A 53 17.63 8.12 5.04
CA SER A 53 18.25 6.81 5.02
C SER A 53 17.47 5.85 5.93
N VAL A 54 17.73 4.56 5.79
CA VAL A 54 17.17 3.56 6.71
C VAL A 54 17.51 3.90 8.17
N SER A 55 18.72 4.40 8.44
CA SER A 55 19.13 4.79 9.78
C SER A 55 18.38 6.02 10.30
N SER A 56 18.15 7.05 9.46
CA SER A 56 17.42 8.26 9.88
C SER A 56 15.95 7.95 10.18
N LEU A 57 15.33 7.12 9.34
CA LEU A 57 13.96 6.65 9.57
C LEU A 57 13.85 5.84 10.85
N TYR A 58 14.80 4.95 11.11
CA TYR A 58 14.83 4.16 12.32
C TYR A 58 14.91 5.03 13.58
N SER A 59 15.83 6.01 13.62
CA SER A 59 15.93 6.94 14.74
C SER A 59 14.62 7.71 14.98
N LYS A 60 13.99 8.24 13.93
CA LYS A 60 12.70 8.94 14.05
C LYS A 60 11.58 8.07 14.60
N ILE A 61 11.57 6.79 14.24
CA ILE A 61 10.60 5.82 14.76
C ILE A 61 10.83 5.59 16.26
N VAL A 62 12.09 5.43 16.69
CA VAL A 62 12.44 5.25 18.10
C VAL A 62 12.01 6.47 18.92
N ASP A 63 12.33 7.68 18.45
CA ASP A 63 11.96 8.93 19.12
C ASP A 63 10.44 9.07 19.29
N PHE A 64 9.68 8.78 18.22
CA PHE A 64 8.21 8.78 18.26
C PHE A 64 7.64 7.75 19.24
N GLN A 65 8.24 6.57 19.31
CA GLN A 65 7.80 5.52 20.24
C GLN A 65 8.15 5.85 21.70
N ALA A 66 9.22 6.60 21.94
CA ALA A 66 9.57 7.10 23.26
C ALA A 66 8.58 8.19 23.69
N SER A 67 8.30 9.17 22.83
CA SER A 67 7.35 10.25 23.14
C SER A 67 5.92 9.75 23.38
N LYS A 68 5.53 8.62 22.78
CA LYS A 68 4.25 7.96 23.04
C LYS A 68 4.19 7.13 24.32
N ARG A 69 5.33 6.78 24.91
CA ARG A 69 5.41 6.05 26.19
C ARG A 69 5.46 6.99 27.40
N GLU A 70 5.83 8.24 27.18
CA GLU A 70 5.89 9.29 28.21
C GLU A 70 4.59 10.12 28.33
N ALA A 71 3.60 9.87 27.47
CA ALA A 71 2.27 10.49 27.47
C ALA A 71 1.19 9.51 27.90
#